data_AF-A0A1B6IIG6-F1
#
_entry.id   AF-A0A1B6IIG6-F1
#
_cell.length_a   1.000
_cell.length_b   1.000
_cell.length_c   1.000
_cell.angle_alpha   90.00
_cell.angle_beta   90.00
_cell.angle_gamma   90.00
#
_symmetry.space_group_name_H-M   'P 1'
#
loop_
_entity.id
_entity.type
_entity.pdbx_description
1 polymer ?
#
loop_
_entity_poly.entity_id
_entity_poly.type
_entity_poly.pdbx_seq_one_letter_code
_entity_poly.pdbx_strand_id
1 'polypeptide(L)'
;QLQKHSTLEYVNGVKRMGQLCLNRGKSFYLVKDWVYSLTREGREQKRLLNMLHSFTENVIKECKHKRMVAKENGTTDQQPTAFVDILLEMSENEPGLFTDVEIREEVDTFIFEGHDTTSASISWSLLLLGHDQTVQEKAYNELCSIFGNSDRPATKQDL
;
A
#
# COMPACT_ATOMS: atom_id res chain seq x y z
N GLN A 1 3.40 17.12 -4.90
CA GLN A 1 4.41 17.17 -3.82
C GLN A 1 3.85 16.71 -2.47
N LEU A 2 2.60 17.08 -2.11
CA LEU A 2 1.93 16.60 -0.88
C LEU A 2 1.77 15.07 -0.77
N GLN A 3 1.42 14.39 -1.85
CA GLN A 3 1.23 12.92 -1.84
C GLN A 3 2.54 12.17 -1.52
N LYS A 4 3.68 12.62 -2.06
CA LYS A 4 5.01 12.03 -1.79
C LYS A 4 5.43 12.18 -0.32
N HIS A 5 5.11 13.32 0.31
CA HIS A 5 5.42 13.55 1.72
C HIS A 5 4.61 12.63 2.63
N SER A 6 3.29 12.54 2.37
CA SER A 6 2.39 11.65 3.10
C SER A 6 2.79 10.17 2.99
N THR A 7 3.17 9.71 1.80
CA THR A 7 3.68 8.34 1.60
C THR A 7 5.00 8.09 2.34
N LEU A 8 5.91 9.06 2.37
CA LEU A 8 7.18 8.91 3.09
C LEU A 8 6.96 8.85 4.62
N GLU A 9 6.06 9.67 5.15
CA GLU A 9 5.65 9.64 6.56
C GLU A 9 4.98 8.30 6.91
N TYR A 10 4.13 7.79 6.03
CA TYR A 10 3.51 6.47 6.16
C TYR A 10 4.57 5.36 6.26
N VAL A 11 5.48 5.27 5.28
CA VAL A 11 6.53 4.23 5.24
C VAL A 11 7.45 4.29 6.46
N ASN A 12 7.83 5.50 6.88
CA ASN A 12 8.63 5.68 8.09
C ASN A 12 7.84 5.28 9.34
N GLY A 13 6.54 5.58 9.38
CA GLY A 13 5.66 5.18 10.47
C GLY A 13 5.52 3.66 10.58
N VAL A 14 5.35 2.97 9.46
CA VAL A 14 5.32 1.50 9.36
C VAL A 14 6.60 0.87 9.92
N LYS A 15 7.77 1.32 9.45
CA LYS A 15 9.06 0.84 9.95
C LYS A 15 9.23 1.04 11.45
N ARG A 16 8.84 2.22 11.94
CA ARG A 16 8.89 2.54 13.37
C ARG A 16 7.93 1.66 14.17
N MET A 17 6.75 1.38 13.65
CA MET A 17 5.78 0.47 14.25
C MET A 17 6.36 -0.94 14.39
N GLY A 18 6.99 -1.47 13.33
CA GLY A 18 7.69 -2.76 13.39
C GLY A 18 8.76 -2.82 14.47
N GLN A 19 9.57 -1.76 14.61
CA GLN A 19 10.58 -1.68 15.66
C GLN A 19 9.97 -1.67 17.07
N LEU A 20 8.87 -0.93 17.28
CA LEU A 20 8.15 -0.91 18.54
C LEU A 20 7.57 -2.29 18.89
N CYS A 21 6.99 -2.99 17.90
CA CYS A 21 6.49 -4.36 18.08
C CYS A 21 7.61 -5.34 18.48
N LEU A 22 8.77 -5.27 17.83
CA LEU A 22 9.93 -6.10 18.18
C LEU A 22 10.47 -5.79 19.59
N ASN A 23 10.54 -4.52 19.96
CA ASN A 23 10.96 -4.10 21.31
C ASN A 23 9.98 -4.59 22.38
N ARG A 24 8.67 -4.52 22.10
CA ARG A 24 7.63 -5.04 22.97
C ARG A 24 7.73 -6.56 23.12
N GLY A 25 7.98 -7.30 22.04
CA GLY A 25 8.16 -8.76 22.06
C GLY A 25 9.36 -9.24 22.90
N LYS A 26 10.39 -8.40 23.06
CA LYS A 26 11.56 -8.71 23.89
C LYS A 26 11.31 -8.55 25.40
N SER A 27 10.24 -7.87 25.80
CA SER A 27 10.00 -7.49 27.20
C SER A 27 8.71 -8.12 27.72
N PHE A 28 8.82 -9.18 28.52
CA PHE A 28 7.66 -9.89 29.09
C PHE A 28 6.71 -8.98 29.90
N TYR A 29 7.23 -7.92 30.54
CA TYR A 29 6.42 -6.96 31.32
C TYR A 29 5.59 -5.99 30.48
N LEU A 30 5.93 -5.78 29.20
CA LEU A 30 5.20 -4.90 28.27
C LEU A 30 4.09 -5.64 27.51
N VAL A 31 3.84 -6.91 27.83
CA VAL A 31 2.75 -7.70 27.24
C VAL A 31 1.39 -7.11 27.63
N LYS A 32 1.24 -6.55 28.83
CA LYS A 32 -0.02 -5.94 29.27
C LYS A 32 -0.26 -4.59 28.58
N ASP A 33 -1.33 -4.50 27.79
CA ASP A 33 -1.68 -3.33 26.97
C ASP A 33 -1.82 -2.04 27.79
N TRP A 34 -2.40 -2.11 28.99
CA TRP A 34 -2.57 -0.94 29.83
C TRP A 34 -1.23 -0.38 30.32
N VAL A 35 -0.31 -1.25 30.77
CA VAL A 35 1.05 -0.85 31.20
C VAL A 35 1.78 -0.21 30.02
N TYR A 36 1.71 -0.86 28.86
CA TYR A 36 2.36 -0.39 27.66
C TYR A 36 1.79 0.95 27.18
N SER A 37 0.47 1.15 27.24
CA SER A 37 -0.20 2.40 26.86
C SER A 37 0.24 3.62 27.70
N LEU A 38 0.68 3.39 28.93
CA LEU A 38 1.23 4.41 29.84
C LEU A 38 2.70 4.75 29.54
N THR A 39 3.42 3.90 28.79
CA THR A 39 4.80 4.16 28.40
C THR A 39 4.92 5.20 27.28
N ARG A 40 6.12 5.74 27.07
CA ARG A 40 6.42 6.60 25.93
C ARG A 40 6.22 5.86 24.60
N GLU A 41 6.64 4.61 24.53
CA GLU A 41 6.54 3.75 23.34
C GLU A 41 5.08 3.44 22.98
N GLY A 42 4.22 3.15 23.97
CA GLY A 42 2.80 2.93 23.70
C GLY A 42 2.06 4.17 23.22
N ARG A 43 2.41 5.36 23.74
CA ARG A 43 1.88 6.63 23.21
C ARG A 43 2.36 6.91 21.78
N GLU A 44 3.61 6.58 21.48
CA GLU A 44 4.17 6.70 20.14
C GLU A 44 3.46 5.75 19.17
N GLN A 45 3.31 4.48 19.54
CA GLN A 45 2.57 3.48 18.78
C GLN A 45 1.14 3.94 18.46
N LYS A 46 0.40 4.49 19.44
CA LYS A 46 -0.95 5.00 19.21
C LYS A 46 -0.99 6.15 18.20
N ARG A 47 -0.01 7.06 18.26
CA ARG A 47 0.09 8.17 17.29
C ARG A 47 0.40 7.67 15.88
N LEU A 48 1.31 6.70 15.76
CA LEU A 48 1.65 6.08 14.49
C LEU A 48 0.46 5.34 13.91
N LEU A 49 -0.25 4.54 14.72
CA LEU A 49 -1.46 3.84 14.29
C LEU A 49 -2.52 4.80 13.75
N ASN A 50 -2.76 5.91 14.45
CA ASN A 50 -3.72 6.92 14.00
C ASN A 50 -3.31 7.56 12.67
N MET A 51 -2.01 7.81 12.46
CA MET A 51 -1.50 8.32 11.19
C MET A 51 -1.70 7.30 10.06
N LEU A 52 -1.38 6.02 10.30
CA LEU A 52 -1.58 4.94 9.32
C LEU A 52 -3.06 4.80 8.93
N HIS A 53 -3.95 4.71 9.92
CA HIS A 53 -5.39 4.67 9.67
C HIS A 53 -5.88 5.90 8.90
N SER A 54 -5.40 7.11 9.24
CA SER A 54 -5.81 8.33 8.54
C SER A 54 -5.39 8.33 7.08
N PHE A 55 -4.24 7.73 6.75
CA PHE A 55 -3.79 7.57 5.37
C PHE A 55 -4.75 6.68 4.59
N THR A 56 -5.07 5.50 5.12
CA THR A 56 -5.97 4.54 4.48
C THR A 56 -7.40 5.05 4.36
N GLU A 57 -7.91 5.73 5.39
CA GLU A 57 -9.20 6.40 5.34
C GLU A 57 -9.27 7.46 4.24
N ASN A 58 -8.18 8.21 4.01
CA ASN A 58 -8.13 9.18 2.92
C ASN A 58 -8.17 8.51 1.55
N VAL A 59 -7.47 7.37 1.38
CA VAL A 59 -7.52 6.58 0.14
C VAL A 59 -8.94 6.07 -0.12
N ILE A 60 -9.60 5.49 0.89
CA ILE A 60 -10.98 4.99 0.77
C ILE A 60 -11.95 6.12 0.44
N LYS A 61 -11.79 7.29 1.09
CA LYS A 61 -12.61 8.48 0.78
C LYS A 61 -12.42 8.95 -0.66
N GLU A 62 -11.19 8.96 -1.16
CA GLU A 62 -10.89 9.34 -2.54
C GLU A 62 -11.53 8.35 -3.54
N CYS A 63 -11.46 7.05 -3.28
CA CYS A 63 -12.13 6.02 -4.08
C CYS A 63 -13.65 6.18 -4.07
N LYS A 64 -14.27 6.33 -2.88
CA LYS A 64 -15.71 6.59 -2.77
C LYS A 64 -16.12 7.85 -3.55
N HIS A 65 -15.34 8.93 -3.45
CA HIS A 65 -15.60 10.17 -4.19
C HIS A 65 -15.52 9.99 -5.70
N LYS A 66 -14.48 9.31 -6.22
CA LYS A 66 -14.35 9.00 -7.65
C LYS A 66 -15.54 8.19 -8.18
N ARG A 67 -16.01 7.20 -7.41
CA ARG A 67 -17.19 6.40 -7.75
C ARG A 67 -18.48 7.23 -7.79
N MET A 68 -18.67 8.14 -6.85
CA MET A 68 -19.83 9.05 -6.86
C MET A 68 -19.84 9.94 -8.12
N VAL A 69 -18.71 10.55 -8.44
CA VAL A 69 -18.57 11.39 -9.64
C VAL A 69 -18.78 10.58 -10.93
N ALA A 70 -18.32 9.33 -10.99
CA ALA A 70 -18.56 8.45 -12.14
C ALA A 70 -20.05 8.07 -12.29
N LYS A 71 -20.75 7.81 -11.17
CA LYS A 71 -22.20 7.55 -11.16
C LYS A 71 -22.98 8.78 -11.66
N GLU A 72 -22.60 9.99 -11.25
CA GLU A 72 -23.23 11.25 -11.70
C GLU A 72 -23.00 11.53 -13.19
N ASN A 73 -21.82 11.19 -13.72
CA ASN A 73 -21.47 11.39 -15.13
C ASN A 73 -22.00 10.29 -16.07
N GLY A 74 -22.74 9.29 -15.56
CA GLY A 74 -23.28 8.19 -16.36
C GLY A 74 -22.23 7.20 -16.89
N THR A 75 -20.99 7.27 -16.40
CA THR A 75 -19.89 6.36 -16.76
C THR A 75 -19.84 5.18 -15.79
N THR A 76 -20.91 4.39 -15.73
CA THR A 76 -21.07 3.29 -14.76
C THR A 76 -20.44 1.96 -15.20
N ASP A 77 -19.98 1.86 -16.45
CA ASP A 77 -19.49 0.60 -17.07
C ASP A 77 -17.99 0.32 -16.85
N GLN A 78 -17.30 1.11 -16.02
CA GLN A 78 -15.89 0.85 -15.73
C GLN A 78 -15.77 -0.24 -14.67
N GLN A 79 -15.28 -1.41 -15.08
CA GLN A 79 -14.87 -2.48 -14.18
C GLN A 79 -13.96 -1.93 -13.07
N PRO A 80 -14.15 -2.33 -11.80
CA PRO A 80 -13.29 -1.87 -10.71
C PRO A 80 -11.87 -2.33 -11.00
N THR A 81 -10.93 -1.38 -11.08
CA THR A 81 -9.54 -1.69 -11.41
C THR A 81 -8.64 -1.77 -10.18
N ALA A 82 -9.03 -1.11 -9.08
CA ALA A 82 -8.29 -1.13 -7.82
C ALA A 82 -8.96 -2.04 -6.79
N PHE A 83 -8.15 -2.67 -5.93
CA PHE A 83 -8.61 -3.54 -4.83
C PHE A 83 -9.67 -2.86 -3.95
N VAL A 84 -9.46 -1.58 -3.60
CA VAL A 84 -10.42 -0.79 -2.82
C VAL A 84 -11.78 -0.69 -3.52
N ASP A 85 -11.79 -0.51 -4.85
CA ASP A 85 -13.04 -0.39 -5.61
C ASP A 85 -13.81 -1.71 -5.65
N ILE A 86 -13.10 -2.84 -5.68
CA ILE A 86 -13.70 -4.18 -5.60
C ILE A 86 -14.36 -4.38 -4.23
N LEU A 87 -13.67 -4.06 -3.13
CA LEU A 87 -14.24 -4.19 -1.78
C LEU A 87 -15.47 -3.29 -1.58
N LEU A 88 -15.42 -2.07 -2.11
CA LEU A 88 -16.56 -1.14 -2.06
C LEU A 88 -17.75 -1.65 -2.88
N GLU A 89 -17.51 -2.24 -4.05
CA GLU A 89 -18.59 -2.83 -4.85
C GLU A 89 -19.21 -4.06 -4.17
N MET A 90 -18.40 -4.95 -3.61
CA MET A 90 -18.88 -6.12 -2.88
C MET A 90 -19.77 -5.69 -1.70
N SER A 91 -19.37 -4.64 -0.97
CA SER A 91 -20.16 -4.08 0.12
C SER A 91 -21.46 -3.41 -0.36
N GLU A 92 -21.50 -2.84 -1.57
CA GLU A 92 -22.72 -2.27 -2.18
C GLU A 92 -23.69 -3.39 -2.64
N ASN A 93 -23.16 -4.47 -3.21
CA ASN A 93 -23.93 -5.58 -3.76
C ASN A 93 -24.49 -6.52 -2.67
N GLU A 94 -23.75 -6.72 -1.59
CA GLU A 94 -24.15 -7.56 -0.45
C GLU A 94 -24.11 -6.76 0.86
N PRO A 95 -25.21 -6.06 1.22
CA PRO A 95 -25.28 -5.27 2.43
C PRO A 95 -25.01 -6.13 3.68
N GLY A 96 -23.94 -5.80 4.41
CA GLY A 96 -23.52 -6.52 5.61
C GLY A 96 -22.43 -7.56 5.41
N LEU A 97 -21.92 -7.75 4.17
CA LEU A 97 -20.76 -8.61 3.91
C LEU A 97 -19.48 -8.05 4.54
N PHE A 98 -19.25 -6.74 4.39
CA PHE A 98 -18.15 -6.02 5.00
C PHE A 98 -18.64 -4.73 5.66
N THR A 99 -18.13 -4.46 6.86
CA THR A 99 -18.24 -3.16 7.52
C THR A 99 -17.17 -2.21 6.98
N ASP A 100 -17.40 -0.89 7.10
CA ASP A 100 -16.38 0.12 6.75
C ASP A 100 -15.06 -0.08 7.52
N VAL A 101 -15.11 -0.69 8.72
CA VAL A 101 -13.92 -1.02 9.52
C VAL A 101 -13.16 -2.18 8.90
N GLU A 102 -13.85 -3.27 8.53
CA GLU A 102 -13.22 -4.43 7.89
C GLU A 102 -12.61 -4.07 6.52
N ILE A 103 -13.32 -3.27 5.70
CA ILE A 103 -12.75 -2.76 4.44
C ILE A 103 -11.45 -2.01 4.69
N ARG A 104 -11.43 -1.13 5.71
CA ARG A 104 -10.23 -0.38 6.06
C ARG A 104 -9.10 -1.29 6.53
N GLU A 105 -9.40 -2.32 7.34
CA GLU A 105 -8.40 -3.28 7.82
C GLU A 105 -7.79 -4.13 6.69
N GLU A 106 -8.60 -4.54 5.71
CA GLU A 106 -8.12 -5.24 4.51
C GLU A 106 -7.22 -4.34 3.65
N VAL A 107 -7.61 -3.07 3.49
CA VAL A 107 -6.80 -2.09 2.74
C VAL A 107 -5.50 -1.76 3.49
N ASP A 108 -5.54 -1.62 4.82
CA ASP A 108 -4.36 -1.42 5.66
C ASP A 108 -3.36 -2.57 5.47
N THR A 109 -3.86 -3.81 5.51
CA THR A 109 -3.06 -5.03 5.33
C THR A 109 -2.44 -5.07 3.93
N PHE A 110 -3.23 -4.84 2.89
CA PHE A 110 -2.75 -4.87 1.50
C PHE A 110 -1.65 -3.82 1.24
N ILE A 111 -1.81 -2.59 1.74
CA ILE A 111 -0.81 -1.52 1.56
C ILE A 111 0.47 -1.84 2.34
N PHE A 112 0.34 -2.35 3.57
CA PHE A 112 1.49 -2.71 4.42
C PHE A 112 2.31 -3.84 3.79
N GLU A 113 1.67 -4.95 3.42
CA GLU A 113 2.36 -6.14 2.90
C GLU A 113 2.91 -5.92 1.49
N GLY A 114 2.12 -5.27 0.63
CA GLY A 114 2.47 -5.06 -0.78
C GLY A 114 3.64 -4.08 -0.96
N HIS A 115 3.80 -3.10 -0.08
CA HIS A 115 4.83 -2.07 -0.25
C HIS A 115 6.24 -2.57 0.10
N ASP A 116 6.44 -3.09 1.31
CA ASP A 116 7.77 -3.37 1.84
C ASP A 116 8.45 -4.56 1.12
N THR A 117 7.69 -5.61 0.82
CA THR A 117 8.18 -6.80 0.11
C THR A 117 8.54 -6.50 -1.34
N THR A 118 7.70 -5.74 -2.05
CA THR A 118 7.94 -5.37 -3.44
C THR A 118 9.09 -4.37 -3.57
N SER A 119 9.20 -3.41 -2.65
CA SER A 119 10.33 -2.46 -2.62
C SER A 119 11.68 -3.18 -2.42
N ALA A 120 11.72 -4.15 -1.50
CA ALA A 120 12.90 -4.97 -1.29
C ALA A 120 13.23 -5.81 -2.54
N SER A 121 12.22 -6.46 -3.12
CA SER A 121 12.38 -7.26 -4.35
C SER A 121 12.93 -6.45 -5.51
N ILE A 122 12.37 -5.27 -5.78
CA ILE A 122 12.85 -4.37 -6.85
C ILE A 122 14.30 -3.95 -6.57
N SER A 123 14.62 -3.58 -5.32
CA SER A 123 15.97 -3.15 -4.94
C SER A 123 17.00 -4.26 -5.18
N TRP A 124 16.68 -5.50 -4.80
CA TRP A 124 17.53 -6.66 -5.05
C TRP A 124 17.64 -6.99 -6.53
N SER A 125 16.54 -6.97 -7.28
CA SER A 125 16.56 -7.18 -8.73
C SER A 125 17.46 -6.17 -9.44
N LEU A 126 17.36 -4.88 -9.09
CA LEU A 126 18.22 -3.84 -9.65
C LEU A 126 19.69 -4.03 -9.26
N LEU A 127 19.97 -4.43 -8.02
CA LEU A 127 21.33 -4.73 -7.57
C LEU A 127 21.93 -5.91 -8.34
N LEU A 128 21.16 -6.97 -8.53
CA LEU A 128 21.60 -8.17 -9.27
C LEU A 128 21.81 -7.86 -10.75
N LEU A 129 20.92 -7.08 -11.38
CA LEU A 129 21.09 -6.63 -12.76
C LEU A 129 22.36 -5.79 -12.91
N GLY A 130 22.60 -4.82 -12.03
CA GLY A 130 23.79 -3.98 -12.08
C GLY A 130 25.11 -4.73 -11.81
N HIS A 131 25.05 -5.92 -11.20
CA HIS A 131 26.22 -6.75 -10.95
C HIS A 131 26.57 -7.66 -12.16
N ASP A 132 25.57 -8.09 -12.93
CA ASP A 132 25.76 -8.93 -14.12
C ASP A 132 25.35 -8.19 -15.39
N GLN A 133 26.36 -7.56 -16.01
CA GLN A 133 26.20 -6.81 -17.26
C GLN A 133 25.60 -7.65 -18.40
N THR A 134 25.86 -8.97 -18.43
CA THR A 134 25.34 -9.86 -19.47
C THR A 134 23.83 -10.03 -19.33
N VAL A 135 23.33 -10.17 -18.10
CA VAL A 135 21.89 -10.27 -17.83
C VAL A 135 21.22 -8.91 -18.02
N GLN A 136 21.86 -7.82 -17.59
CA GLN A 136 21.35 -6.46 -17.82
C GLN A 136 21.19 -6.14 -19.31
N GLU A 137 22.16 -6.47 -20.15
CA GLU A 137 22.09 -6.27 -21.60
C GLU A 137 20.97 -7.08 -22.24
N LYS A 138 20.74 -8.33 -21.79
CA LYS A 138 19.62 -9.14 -22.26
C LYS A 138 18.27 -8.50 -21.93
N ALA A 139 18.07 -8.06 -20.69
CA ALA A 139 16.85 -7.38 -20.26
C ALA A 139 16.64 -6.06 -21.02
N TYR A 140 17.70 -5.30 -21.27
CA TYR A 140 17.64 -4.08 -22.07
C TYR A 140 17.23 -4.36 -23.52
N ASN A 141 17.84 -5.38 -24.16
CA ASN A 141 17.50 -5.77 -25.52
C ASN A 141 16.05 -6.27 -25.65
N GLU A 142 15.53 -6.97 -24.64
CA GLU A 142 14.12 -7.37 -24.58
C GLU A 142 13.20 -6.13 -24.56
N LEU A 143 13.49 -5.15 -23.70
CA LEU A 143 12.74 -3.89 -23.67
C LEU A 143 12.82 -3.16 -25.02
N CYS A 144 14.00 -3.09 -25.64
CA CYS A 144 14.14 -2.50 -26.99
C CYS A 144 13.37 -3.27 -28.06
N SER A 145 13.22 -4.59 -27.94
CA SER A 145 12.42 -5.38 -28.88
C SER A 145 10.93 -5.10 -28.75
N ILE A 146 10.43 -4.82 -27.54
CA ILE A 146 9.01 -4.55 -27.28
C ILE A 146 8.65 -3.10 -27.61
N PHE A 147 9.50 -2.15 -27.19
CA PHE A 147 9.21 -0.72 -27.26
C PHE A 147 9.91 0.00 -28.41
N GLY A 148 11.03 -0.51 -28.91
CA GLY A 148 11.82 0.15 -29.96
C GLY A 148 12.19 1.58 -29.58
N ASN A 149 11.72 2.54 -30.39
CA ASN A 149 11.88 3.98 -30.15
C ASN A 149 10.61 4.66 -29.59
N SER A 150 9.66 3.88 -29.07
CA SER A 150 8.40 4.39 -28.54
C SER A 150 8.52 4.69 -27.05
N ASP A 151 8.20 5.93 -26.67
CA ASP A 151 8.07 6.35 -25.26
C ASP A 151 6.66 6.10 -24.70
N ARG A 152 5.90 5.16 -25.30
CA ARG A 152 4.57 4.85 -24.80
C ARG A 152 4.63 4.17 -23.43
N PRO A 153 3.64 4.40 -22.55
CA PRO A 153 3.53 3.63 -21.31
C PRO A 153 3.39 2.12 -21.58
N ALA A 154 3.94 1.32 -20.68
CA ALA A 154 3.74 -0.13 -20.70
C ALA A 154 2.27 -0.49 -20.42
N THR A 155 1.79 -1.52 -21.09
CA THR A 155 0.43 -2.05 -21.00
C THR A 155 0.46 -3.52 -20.58
N LYS A 156 -0.70 -4.09 -20.24
CA LYS A 156 -0.80 -5.53 -19.89
C LYS A 156 -0.41 -6.48 -21.02
N GLN A 157 -0.39 -6.02 -22.28
CA GLN A 157 0.02 -6.84 -23.43
C GLN A 157 1.54 -6.92 -23.58
N ASP A 158 2.29 -6.08 -22.86
CA ASP A 158 3.75 -5.99 -22.91
C ASP A 158 4.43 -6.83 -21.81
N LEU A 159 3.65 -7.35 -20.86
CA LEU A 159 4.07 -8.24 -19.78
C LEU A 159 3.96 -9.70 -20.22
#